data_AF-A0A2P6TDD6-F1
#
_entry.id   AF-A0A2P6TDD6-F1
#
_cell.length_a   1.000
_cell.length_b   1.000
_cell.length_c   1.000
_cell.angle_alpha   90.00
_cell.angle_beta   90.00
_cell.angle_gamma   90.00
#
_symmetry.space_group_name_H-M   'P 1'
#
loop_
_entity.id
_entity.type
_entity.pdbx_description
1 polymer ?
#
loop_
_entity_poly.entity_id
_entity_poly.type
_entity_poly.pdbx_seq_one_letter_code
_entity_poly.pdbx_strand_id
1 'polypeptide(L)'
;MKPGSPDYMRELLSLAADGRVALDGKAAAYLVWGAAKTQLRSSEPELQRVVPLVFEHIDTMRANDMSSLIWGMGLLGIKPSSEQRGQLRNGLLPLLAQDSEGAMRMKDLTATAVGVSRLGLPTDIVASLVEAFEHRITSGAPVSLGEATRLVKVLPYLPGLTPSSPLPLAVFDCLLTNAHSPGAKLHSLADMAFAAGKMGCCFNGADVERLLSCAADKLGQNRGPQVHALLHGLGLMGLRASEQGPVTNEFVSECVDSQLTTQQQPQHMARLVSAVGALRAALPEDRLQRMLEELSANGLASLPEWQEEGQQQQEEAQEQHQQQEEEEATQQQQ
;
A
#
# COMPACT_ATOMS: atom_id res chain seq x y z
N MET A 1 -18.26 -20.34 20.98
CA MET A 1 -17.80 -19.16 20.20
C MET A 1 -17.91 -19.45 18.72
N LYS A 2 -18.07 -18.42 17.89
CA LYS A 2 -18.10 -18.58 16.42
C LYS A 2 -16.67 -18.65 15.88
N PRO A 3 -16.30 -19.67 15.08
CA PRO A 3 -15.01 -19.69 14.40
C PRO A 3 -14.80 -18.41 13.58
N GLY A 4 -13.61 -17.81 13.71
CA GLY A 4 -13.25 -16.57 13.02
C GLY A 4 -13.74 -15.27 13.67
N SER A 5 -14.28 -15.30 14.90
CA SER A 5 -14.49 -14.08 15.68
C SER A 5 -13.20 -13.61 16.39
N PRO A 6 -13.09 -12.32 16.74
CA PRO A 6 -11.98 -11.82 17.56
C PRO A 6 -11.82 -12.60 18.88
N ASP A 7 -12.91 -12.93 19.56
CA ASP A 7 -12.88 -13.66 20.83
C ASP A 7 -12.35 -15.08 20.68
N TYR A 8 -12.75 -15.78 19.61
CA TYR A 8 -12.19 -17.10 19.29
C TYR A 8 -10.68 -17.01 19.04
N MET A 9 -10.24 -15.96 18.34
CA MET A 9 -8.83 -15.76 18.07
C MET A 9 -8.03 -15.45 19.35
N ARG A 10 -8.56 -14.64 20.27
CA ARG A 10 -7.92 -14.38 21.58
C ARG A 10 -7.78 -15.66 22.40
N GLU A 11 -8.82 -16.48 22.46
CA GLU A 11 -8.74 -17.77 23.17
C GLU A 11 -7.68 -18.69 22.53
N LEU A 12 -7.65 -18.79 21.19
CA LEU A 12 -6.65 -19.59 20.50
C LEU A 12 -5.22 -19.10 20.76
N LEU A 13 -5.00 -17.78 20.74
CA LEU A 13 -3.71 -17.18 21.08
C LEU A 13 -3.32 -17.48 22.53
N SER A 14 -4.25 -17.38 23.47
CA SER A 14 -4.02 -17.71 24.88
C SER A 14 -3.62 -19.17 25.07
N LEU A 15 -4.37 -20.10 24.44
CA LEU A 15 -4.05 -21.53 24.49
C LEU A 15 -2.67 -21.85 23.89
N ALA A 16 -2.30 -21.18 22.79
CA ALA A 16 -0.97 -21.31 22.20
C ALA A 16 0.13 -20.76 23.13
N ALA A 17 -0.08 -19.57 23.71
CA ALA A 17 0.86 -18.94 24.62
C ALA A 17 1.07 -19.74 25.93
N ASP A 18 0.06 -20.51 26.34
CA ASP A 18 0.12 -21.39 27.51
C ASP A 18 0.67 -22.80 27.18
N GLY A 19 1.11 -23.04 25.93
CA GLY A 19 1.64 -24.33 25.49
C GLY A 19 0.60 -25.45 25.41
N ARG A 20 -0.69 -25.09 25.39
CA ARG A 20 -1.81 -26.05 25.33
C ARG A 20 -2.16 -26.47 23.90
N VAL A 21 -1.50 -25.87 22.91
CA VAL A 21 -1.61 -26.21 21.49
C VAL A 21 -0.20 -26.42 20.96
N ALA A 22 0.04 -27.55 20.30
CA ALA A 22 1.31 -27.79 19.62
C ALA A 22 1.42 -26.87 18.38
N LEU A 23 2.56 -26.20 18.26
CA LEU A 23 2.85 -25.31 17.14
C LEU A 23 3.87 -25.96 16.19
N ASP A 24 3.54 -25.94 14.90
CA ASP A 24 4.49 -26.09 13.81
C ASP A 24 4.59 -24.74 13.06
N GLY A 25 5.50 -24.62 12.09
CA GLY A 25 5.68 -23.40 11.31
C GLY A 25 4.39 -22.89 10.65
N LYS A 26 3.51 -23.81 10.24
CA LYS A 26 2.21 -23.45 9.65
C LYS A 26 1.28 -22.87 10.71
N ALA A 27 1.05 -23.58 11.82
CA ALA A 27 0.20 -23.11 12.90
C ALA A 27 0.67 -21.75 13.43
N ALA A 28 1.97 -21.60 13.65
CA ALA A 28 2.61 -20.36 14.09
C ALA A 28 2.31 -19.18 13.14
N ALA A 29 2.54 -19.34 11.84
CA ALA A 29 2.23 -18.30 10.84
C ALA A 29 0.73 -17.94 10.83
N TYR A 30 -0.15 -18.94 10.94
CA TYR A 30 -1.59 -18.74 10.88
C TYR A 30 -2.19 -18.12 12.15
N LEU A 31 -1.51 -18.15 13.29
CA LEU A 31 -1.91 -17.39 14.48
C LEU A 31 -1.83 -15.88 14.22
N VAL A 32 -0.73 -15.42 13.64
CA VAL A 32 -0.53 -14.00 13.30
C VAL A 32 -1.44 -13.59 12.14
N TRP A 33 -1.53 -14.41 11.10
CA TRP A 33 -2.44 -14.16 9.98
C TRP A 33 -3.91 -14.11 10.43
N GLY A 34 -4.32 -15.03 11.30
CA GLY A 34 -5.66 -15.11 11.86
C GLY A 34 -6.00 -13.85 12.66
N ALA A 35 -5.09 -13.41 13.53
CA ALA A 35 -5.22 -12.15 14.27
C ALA A 35 -5.39 -10.93 13.34
N ALA A 36 -4.63 -10.86 12.24
CA ALA A 36 -4.78 -9.80 11.25
C ALA A 36 -6.16 -9.86 10.55
N LYS A 37 -6.65 -11.06 10.24
CA LYS A 37 -7.96 -11.25 9.59
C LYS A 37 -9.14 -10.93 10.50
N THR A 38 -9.00 -11.14 11.80
CA THR A 38 -10.02 -10.81 12.80
C THR A 38 -9.88 -9.38 13.33
N GLN A 39 -9.00 -8.55 12.73
CA GLN A 39 -8.80 -7.14 13.08
C GLN A 39 -8.41 -6.94 14.56
N LEU A 40 -7.67 -7.90 15.13
CA LEU A 40 -7.02 -7.68 16.41
C LEU A 40 -5.98 -6.56 16.31
N ARG A 41 -5.73 -5.88 17.42
CA ARG A 41 -4.69 -4.86 17.49
C ARG A 41 -3.35 -5.51 17.81
N SER A 42 -2.24 -4.93 17.34
CA SER A 42 -0.91 -5.40 17.71
C SER A 42 -0.67 -5.36 19.21
N SER A 43 -1.29 -4.42 19.94
CA SER A 43 -1.17 -4.27 21.39
C SER A 43 -1.94 -5.31 22.21
N GLU A 44 -2.65 -6.26 21.59
CA GLU A 44 -3.41 -7.28 22.32
C GLU A 44 -2.43 -8.18 23.11
N PRO A 45 -2.62 -8.38 24.43
CA PRO A 45 -1.69 -9.11 25.28
C PRO A 45 -1.43 -10.55 24.80
N GLU A 46 -2.46 -11.25 24.35
CA GLU A 46 -2.37 -12.63 23.87
C GLU A 46 -1.51 -12.71 22.60
N LEU A 47 -1.64 -11.73 21.71
CA LEU A 47 -0.83 -11.64 20.51
C LEU A 47 0.64 -11.36 20.86
N GLN A 48 0.91 -10.41 21.76
CA GLN A 48 2.26 -10.08 22.20
C GLN A 48 2.98 -11.28 22.84
N ARG A 49 2.26 -12.14 23.57
CA ARG A 49 2.80 -13.38 24.14
C ARG A 49 3.11 -14.45 23.08
N VAL A 50 2.32 -14.52 22.01
CA VAL A 50 2.49 -15.53 20.94
C VAL A 50 3.59 -15.13 19.97
N VAL A 51 3.81 -13.85 19.70
CA VAL A 51 4.77 -13.38 18.70
C VAL A 51 6.16 -14.02 18.88
N PRO A 52 6.80 -14.01 20.07
CA PRO A 52 8.10 -14.67 20.26
C PRO A 52 8.10 -16.17 19.89
N LEU A 53 7.05 -16.91 20.27
CA LEU A 53 6.91 -18.34 19.95
C LEU A 53 6.84 -18.58 18.43
N VAL A 54 6.25 -17.66 17.67
CA VAL A 54 6.19 -17.77 16.22
C VAL A 54 7.58 -17.72 15.59
N PHE A 55 8.48 -16.92 16.15
CA PHE A 55 9.86 -16.80 15.67
C PHE A 55 10.68 -18.06 15.91
N GLU A 56 10.38 -18.84 16.95
CA GLU A 56 11.02 -20.15 17.20
C GLU A 56 10.75 -21.17 16.08
N HIS A 57 9.70 -20.96 15.28
CA HIS A 57 9.30 -21.87 14.22
C HIS A 57 9.63 -21.38 12.80
N ILE A 58 10.31 -20.24 12.65
CA ILE A 58 10.62 -19.63 11.34
C ILE A 58 11.31 -20.61 10.40
N ASP A 59 12.29 -21.38 10.89
CA ASP A 59 13.09 -22.29 10.07
C ASP A 59 12.29 -23.46 9.50
N THR A 60 11.09 -23.70 10.03
CA THR A 60 10.18 -24.77 9.57
C THR A 60 9.09 -24.27 8.61
N MET A 61 9.02 -22.96 8.38
CA MET A 61 7.98 -22.36 7.55
C MET A 61 8.24 -22.57 6.06
N ARG A 62 7.19 -22.98 5.34
CA ARG A 62 7.22 -23.01 3.87
C ARG A 62 6.92 -21.63 3.30
N ALA A 63 7.18 -21.44 2.01
CA ALA A 63 6.91 -20.19 1.29
C ALA A 63 5.54 -19.55 1.57
N ASN A 64 4.46 -20.34 1.56
CA ASN A 64 3.11 -19.85 1.83
C ASN A 64 2.91 -19.44 3.30
N ASP A 65 3.55 -20.14 4.23
CA ASP A 65 3.45 -19.88 5.67
C ASP A 65 4.24 -18.61 6.00
N MET A 66 5.48 -18.49 5.51
CA MET A 66 6.31 -17.29 5.62
C MET A 66 5.64 -16.06 5.01
N SER A 67 5.08 -16.20 3.80
CA SER A 67 4.31 -15.14 3.14
C SER A 67 3.11 -14.70 3.98
N SER A 68 2.38 -15.65 4.59
CA SER A 68 1.22 -15.36 5.44
C SER A 68 1.62 -14.65 6.74
N LEU A 69 2.73 -15.07 7.34
CA LEU A 69 3.31 -14.43 8.52
C LEU A 69 3.67 -12.97 8.22
N ILE A 70 4.51 -12.74 7.20
CA ILE A 70 4.99 -11.40 6.83
C ILE A 70 3.83 -10.47 6.50
N TRP A 71 2.86 -10.96 5.74
CA TRP A 71 1.64 -10.21 5.43
C TRP A 71 0.84 -9.86 6.70
N GLY A 72 0.64 -10.84 7.60
CA GLY A 72 -0.09 -10.66 8.84
C GLY A 72 0.59 -9.65 9.77
N MET A 73 1.91 -9.76 9.94
CA MET A 73 2.72 -8.82 10.72
C MET A 73 2.62 -7.40 10.15
N GLY A 74 2.75 -7.23 8.83
CA GLY A 74 2.66 -5.92 8.19
C GLY A 74 1.27 -5.28 8.29
N LEU A 75 0.20 -6.09 8.32
CA LEU A 75 -1.15 -5.57 8.59
C LEU A 75 -1.37 -5.16 10.03
N LEU A 76 -0.84 -5.93 10.98
CA LEU A 76 -0.96 -5.65 12.40
C LEU A 76 -0.01 -4.52 12.84
N GLY A 77 0.99 -4.18 12.03
CA GLY A 77 2.03 -3.22 12.42
C GLY A 77 2.95 -3.78 13.51
N ILE A 78 3.19 -5.10 13.52
CA ILE A 78 4.12 -5.74 14.44
C ILE A 78 5.53 -5.35 14.01
N LYS A 79 6.24 -4.60 14.85
CA LYS A 79 7.64 -4.23 14.61
C LYS A 79 8.57 -5.30 15.18
N PRO A 80 9.26 -6.11 14.35
CA PRO A 80 10.20 -7.11 14.84
C PRO A 80 11.43 -6.46 15.49
N SER A 81 11.96 -7.10 16.53
CA SER A 81 13.25 -6.74 17.14
C SER A 81 14.42 -6.94 16.16
N SER A 82 15.63 -6.50 16.52
CA SER A 82 16.82 -6.72 15.67
C SER A 82 17.09 -8.22 15.42
N GLU A 83 17.02 -9.04 16.47
CA GLU A 83 17.19 -10.49 16.39
C GLU A 83 16.12 -11.14 15.50
N GLN A 84 14.86 -10.76 15.72
CA GLN A 84 13.72 -11.23 14.92
C GLN A 84 13.85 -10.85 13.44
N ARG A 85 14.39 -9.67 13.13
CA ARG A 85 14.72 -9.28 11.75
C ARG A 85 15.80 -10.18 11.16
N GLY A 86 16.81 -10.56 11.94
CA GLY A 86 17.83 -11.54 11.54
C GLY A 86 17.23 -12.92 11.24
N GLN A 87 16.33 -13.40 12.08
CA GLN A 87 15.62 -14.67 11.87
C GLN A 87 14.74 -14.63 10.61
N LEU A 88 13.92 -13.58 10.44
CA LEU A 88 13.11 -13.39 9.22
C LEU A 88 13.98 -13.34 7.97
N ARG A 89 15.12 -12.64 8.04
CA ARG A 89 16.08 -12.59 6.93
C ARG A 89 16.59 -13.98 6.56
N ASN A 90 17.05 -14.75 7.54
CA ASN A 90 17.61 -16.08 7.31
C ASN A 90 16.57 -17.07 6.79
N GLY A 91 15.32 -16.99 7.25
CA GLY A 91 14.22 -17.84 6.76
C GLY A 91 13.68 -17.41 5.40
N LEU A 92 13.65 -16.11 5.10
CA LEU A 92 13.03 -15.58 3.89
C LEU A 92 13.94 -15.61 2.66
N LEU A 93 15.24 -15.28 2.80
CA LEU A 93 16.16 -15.22 1.66
C LEU A 93 16.21 -16.52 0.84
N PRO A 94 16.29 -17.73 1.45
CA PRO A 94 16.24 -18.98 0.69
C PRO A 94 14.95 -19.15 -0.11
N LEU A 95 13.82 -18.66 0.40
CA LEU A 95 12.50 -18.76 -0.25
C LEU A 95 12.32 -17.76 -1.40
N LEU A 96 13.13 -16.69 -1.43
CA LEU A 96 13.18 -15.72 -2.52
C LEU A 96 14.16 -16.14 -3.64
N ALA A 97 15.16 -16.97 -3.32
CA ALA A 97 16.11 -17.49 -4.30
C ALA A 97 15.40 -18.32 -5.39
N GLN A 98 15.71 -18.05 -6.65
CA GLN A 98 14.98 -18.57 -7.81
C GLN A 98 15.13 -20.09 -8.00
N ASP A 99 16.29 -20.62 -7.62
CA ASP A 99 16.65 -22.04 -7.78
C ASP A 99 16.31 -22.89 -6.54
N SER A 100 15.67 -22.31 -5.52
CA SER A 100 15.37 -23.06 -4.31
C SER A 100 14.17 -23.98 -4.48
N GLU A 101 14.30 -25.18 -3.92
CA GLU A 101 13.16 -26.08 -3.75
C GLU A 101 12.16 -25.41 -2.80
N GLY A 102 10.99 -25.03 -3.34
CA GLY A 102 9.98 -24.30 -2.57
C GLY A 102 10.01 -22.78 -2.72
N ALA A 103 10.73 -22.23 -3.71
CA ALA A 103 10.72 -20.81 -4.04
C ALA A 103 9.29 -20.22 -4.11
N MET A 104 9.13 -18.99 -3.61
CA MET A 104 7.84 -18.31 -3.57
C MET A 104 7.22 -18.16 -4.97
N ARG A 105 5.91 -18.38 -5.06
CA ARG A 105 5.11 -18.13 -6.27
C ARG A 105 4.65 -16.67 -6.32
N MET A 106 4.15 -16.22 -7.47
CA MET A 106 3.69 -14.84 -7.67
C MET A 106 2.73 -14.35 -6.58
N LYS A 107 1.74 -15.16 -6.21
CA LYS A 107 0.80 -14.82 -5.11
C LYS A 107 1.48 -14.65 -3.75
N ASP A 108 2.50 -15.48 -3.48
CA ASP A 108 3.22 -15.53 -2.21
C ASP A 108 4.20 -14.34 -2.14
N LEU A 109 4.87 -14.02 -3.25
CA LEU A 109 5.67 -12.80 -3.41
C LEU A 109 4.81 -11.54 -3.23
N THR A 110 3.62 -11.51 -3.84
CA THR A 110 2.69 -10.36 -3.73
C THR A 110 2.27 -10.08 -2.30
N ALA A 111 1.89 -11.11 -1.54
CA ALA A 111 1.54 -10.93 -0.13
C ALA A 111 2.74 -10.54 0.73
N THR A 112 3.92 -11.11 0.43
CA THR A 112 5.19 -10.76 1.08
C THR A 112 5.55 -9.30 0.85
N ALA A 113 5.42 -8.78 -0.36
CA ALA A 113 5.70 -7.38 -0.70
C ALA A 113 4.87 -6.37 0.12
N VAL A 114 3.59 -6.70 0.35
CA VAL A 114 2.70 -5.89 1.20
C VAL A 114 3.16 -5.85 2.66
N GLY A 115 3.70 -6.97 3.17
CA GLY A 115 4.25 -6.99 4.52
C GLY A 115 5.60 -6.26 4.60
N VAL A 116 6.51 -6.57 3.67
CA VAL A 116 7.85 -5.97 3.59
C VAL A 116 7.78 -4.44 3.53
N SER A 117 6.85 -3.87 2.73
CA SER A 117 6.69 -2.42 2.59
C SER A 117 6.24 -1.71 3.89
N ARG A 118 5.88 -2.46 4.93
CA ARG A 118 5.37 -1.94 6.21
C ARG A 118 6.23 -2.28 7.42
N LEU A 119 7.13 -3.26 7.28
CA LEU A 119 7.89 -3.84 8.38
C LEU A 119 9.30 -3.26 8.54
N GLY A 120 9.76 -2.41 7.62
CA GLY A 120 11.12 -1.86 7.66
C GLY A 120 12.19 -2.96 7.68
N LEU A 121 12.01 -3.97 6.82
CA LEU A 121 12.92 -5.10 6.73
C LEU A 121 14.25 -4.70 6.06
N PRO A 122 15.34 -5.45 6.32
CA PRO A 122 16.65 -5.22 5.70
C PRO A 122 16.60 -5.03 4.18
N THR A 123 17.44 -4.14 3.65
CA THR A 123 17.45 -3.75 2.23
C THR A 123 17.75 -4.91 1.28
N ASP A 124 18.53 -5.89 1.72
CA ASP A 124 18.87 -7.08 0.95
C ASP A 124 17.69 -8.04 0.77
N ILE A 125 16.76 -8.11 1.73
CA ILE A 125 15.48 -8.79 1.57
C ILE A 125 14.66 -8.11 0.47
N VAL A 126 14.62 -6.78 0.49
CA VAL A 126 13.83 -6.03 -0.50
C VAL A 126 14.41 -6.19 -1.90
N ALA A 127 15.74 -6.10 -2.04
CA ALA A 127 16.43 -6.36 -3.30
C ALA A 127 16.15 -7.78 -3.82
N SER A 128 16.29 -8.80 -2.97
CA SER A 128 16.01 -10.19 -3.32
C SER A 128 14.55 -10.41 -3.72
N LEU A 129 13.62 -9.71 -3.07
CA LEU A 129 12.20 -9.76 -3.40
C LEU A 129 11.92 -9.17 -4.78
N VAL A 130 12.52 -8.03 -5.10
CA VAL A 130 12.42 -7.40 -6.42
C VAL A 130 12.99 -8.34 -7.49
N GLU A 131 14.19 -8.88 -7.28
CA GLU A 131 14.80 -9.86 -8.21
C GLU A 131 13.92 -11.09 -8.43
N ALA A 132 13.29 -11.61 -7.37
CA ALA A 132 12.36 -12.73 -7.47
C ALA A 132 11.13 -12.39 -8.33
N PHE A 133 10.57 -11.19 -8.18
CA PHE A 133 9.49 -10.74 -9.08
C PHE A 133 9.95 -10.63 -10.53
N GLU A 134 11.06 -9.92 -10.76
CA GLU A 134 11.56 -9.65 -12.11
C GLU A 134 11.85 -10.94 -12.87
N HIS A 135 12.47 -11.92 -12.20
CA HIS A 135 12.70 -13.24 -12.79
C HIS A 135 11.40 -13.98 -13.12
N ARG A 136 10.39 -13.93 -12.24
CA ARG A 136 9.09 -14.60 -12.50
C ARG A 136 8.39 -13.99 -13.71
N ILE A 137 8.37 -12.66 -13.81
CA ILE A 137 7.75 -11.94 -14.92
C ILE A 137 8.48 -12.26 -16.23
N THR A 138 9.80 -12.15 -16.24
CA THR A 138 10.62 -12.43 -17.44
C THR A 138 10.61 -13.90 -17.86
N SER A 139 10.36 -14.82 -16.92
CA SER A 139 10.12 -16.24 -17.19
C SER A 139 8.70 -16.54 -17.71
N GLY A 140 7.87 -15.51 -17.92
CA GLY A 140 6.53 -15.64 -18.49
C GLY A 140 5.41 -15.95 -17.50
N ALA A 141 5.63 -15.76 -16.19
CA ALA A 141 4.56 -15.89 -15.21
C ALA A 141 3.56 -14.73 -15.36
N PRO A 142 2.26 -14.99 -15.62
CA PRO A 142 1.28 -13.93 -15.75
C PRO A 142 0.98 -13.28 -14.40
N VAL A 143 0.69 -11.97 -14.42
CA VAL A 143 0.13 -11.24 -13.28
C VAL A 143 -1.39 -11.25 -13.38
N SER A 144 -2.07 -11.84 -12.41
CA SER A 144 -3.54 -11.77 -12.35
C SER A 144 -4.03 -10.37 -11.92
N LEU A 145 -5.26 -10.01 -12.28
CA LEU A 145 -5.87 -8.74 -11.85
C LEU A 145 -5.84 -8.55 -10.31
N GLY A 146 -6.02 -9.64 -9.55
CA GLY A 146 -5.98 -9.61 -8.10
C GLY A 146 -4.58 -9.35 -7.55
N GLU A 147 -3.53 -9.87 -8.21
CA GLU A 147 -2.13 -9.58 -7.89
C GLU A 147 -1.79 -8.15 -8.28
N ALA A 148 -2.12 -7.71 -9.49
CA ALA A 148 -1.87 -6.35 -9.96
C ALA A 148 -2.50 -5.29 -9.05
N THR A 149 -3.75 -5.49 -8.61
CA THR A 149 -4.46 -4.60 -7.67
C THR A 149 -3.78 -4.51 -6.30
N ARG A 150 -3.04 -5.53 -5.87
CA ARG A 150 -2.27 -5.49 -4.61
C ARG A 150 -0.89 -4.89 -4.82
N LEU A 151 -0.22 -5.32 -5.89
CA LEU A 151 1.13 -4.88 -6.23
C LEU A 151 1.18 -3.39 -6.49
N VAL A 152 0.19 -2.84 -7.20
CA VAL A 152 0.16 -1.40 -7.53
C VAL A 152 0.22 -0.49 -6.30
N LYS A 153 -0.25 -0.96 -5.14
CA LYS A 153 -0.20 -0.21 -3.86
C LYS A 153 1.17 -0.19 -3.21
N VAL A 154 2.05 -1.13 -3.59
CA VAL A 154 3.38 -1.31 -2.99
C VAL A 154 4.51 -0.92 -3.93
N LEU A 155 4.30 -0.98 -5.25
CA LEU A 155 5.33 -0.64 -6.25
C LEU A 155 6.06 0.68 -5.96
N PRO A 156 5.39 1.79 -5.60
CA PRO A 156 6.07 3.07 -5.37
C PRO A 156 7.02 3.08 -4.17
N TYR A 157 6.91 2.07 -3.31
CA TYR A 157 7.62 1.97 -2.04
C TYR A 157 8.64 0.82 -2.02
N LEU A 158 8.78 0.08 -3.13
CA LEU A 158 9.77 -0.97 -3.28
C LEU A 158 11.07 -0.38 -3.89
N PRO A 159 12.14 -0.16 -3.09
CA PRO A 159 13.42 0.32 -3.60
C PRO A 159 13.98 -0.61 -4.68
N GLY A 160 14.66 -0.02 -5.67
CA GLY A 160 15.28 -0.73 -6.78
C GLY A 160 14.40 -0.89 -8.02
N LEU A 161 13.09 -0.61 -7.93
CA LEU A 161 12.22 -0.56 -9.11
C LEU A 161 12.37 0.76 -9.88
N THR A 162 12.35 0.65 -11.20
CA THR A 162 12.35 1.78 -12.14
C THR A 162 11.10 1.72 -13.03
N PRO A 163 10.72 2.81 -13.72
CA PRO A 163 9.61 2.79 -14.68
C PRO A 163 9.68 1.71 -15.76
N SER A 164 10.90 1.36 -16.18
CA SER A 164 11.16 0.36 -17.21
C SER A 164 11.39 -1.04 -16.66
N SER A 165 11.29 -1.23 -15.34
CA SER A 165 11.39 -2.54 -14.72
C SER A 165 10.21 -3.44 -15.18
N PRO A 166 10.45 -4.71 -15.53
CA PRO A 166 9.39 -5.62 -15.98
C PRO A 166 8.20 -5.76 -15.02
N LEU A 167 8.41 -5.72 -13.70
CA LEU A 167 7.31 -5.83 -12.72
C LEU A 167 6.28 -4.67 -12.84
N PRO A 168 6.66 -3.38 -12.73
CA PRO A 168 5.74 -2.27 -12.97
C PRO A 168 5.01 -2.34 -14.32
N LEU A 169 5.74 -2.66 -15.40
CA LEU A 169 5.17 -2.78 -16.73
C LEU A 169 4.08 -3.86 -16.77
N ALA A 170 4.35 -5.04 -16.23
CA ALA A 170 3.39 -6.14 -16.18
C ALA A 170 2.16 -5.82 -15.31
N VAL A 171 2.35 -5.10 -14.20
CA VAL A 171 1.24 -4.67 -13.33
C VAL A 171 0.36 -3.64 -14.03
N PHE A 172 0.94 -2.61 -14.65
CA PHE A 172 0.18 -1.58 -15.34
C PHE A 172 -0.51 -2.11 -16.59
N ASP A 173 0.15 -2.95 -17.38
CA ASP A 173 -0.45 -3.60 -18.55
C ASP A 173 -1.65 -4.49 -18.15
N CYS A 174 -1.50 -5.27 -17.07
CA CYS A 174 -2.60 -6.08 -16.55
C CYS A 174 -3.79 -5.22 -16.11
N LEU A 175 -3.55 -4.11 -15.39
CA LEU A 175 -4.61 -3.20 -14.94
C LEU A 175 -5.30 -2.49 -16.11
N LEU A 176 -4.54 -2.02 -17.10
CA LEU A 176 -5.08 -1.34 -18.28
C LEU A 176 -5.89 -2.30 -19.16
N THR A 177 -5.37 -3.50 -19.41
CA THR A 177 -6.06 -4.54 -20.19
C THR A 177 -7.37 -4.96 -19.53
N ASN A 178 -7.42 -4.97 -18.19
CA ASN A 178 -8.59 -5.36 -17.42
C ASN A 178 -9.41 -4.16 -16.92
N ALA A 179 -9.16 -2.94 -17.36
CA ALA A 179 -9.80 -1.74 -16.81
C ALA A 179 -11.33 -1.81 -16.92
N HIS A 180 -11.86 -2.23 -18.07
CA HIS A 180 -13.31 -2.38 -18.27
C HIS A 180 -13.92 -3.63 -17.61
N SER A 181 -13.10 -4.50 -16.99
CA SER A 181 -13.61 -5.66 -16.26
C SER A 181 -14.50 -5.22 -15.09
N PRO A 182 -15.59 -5.95 -14.79
CA PRO A 182 -16.40 -5.72 -13.58
C PRO A 182 -15.57 -5.80 -12.29
N GLY A 183 -14.44 -6.52 -12.30
CA GLY A 183 -13.53 -6.62 -11.17
C GLY A 183 -12.66 -5.37 -10.93
N ALA A 184 -12.44 -4.55 -11.96
CA ALA A 184 -11.66 -3.32 -11.85
C ALA A 184 -12.53 -2.20 -11.30
N LYS A 185 -12.13 -1.66 -10.15
CA LYS A 185 -12.85 -0.58 -9.45
C LYS A 185 -12.11 0.75 -9.64
N LEU A 186 -12.82 1.87 -9.45
CA LEU A 186 -12.24 3.20 -9.58
C LEU A 186 -11.00 3.38 -8.68
N HIS A 187 -11.02 2.84 -7.45
CA HIS A 187 -9.87 2.92 -6.55
C HIS A 187 -8.62 2.23 -7.12
N SER A 188 -8.77 1.12 -7.86
CA SER A 188 -7.63 0.42 -8.48
C SER A 188 -7.01 1.25 -9.61
N LEU A 189 -7.84 1.98 -10.36
CA LEU A 189 -7.38 2.94 -11.37
C LEU A 189 -6.70 4.16 -10.73
N ALA A 190 -7.21 4.63 -9.59
CA ALA A 190 -6.58 5.69 -8.81
C ALA A 190 -5.22 5.25 -8.25
N ASP A 191 -5.14 4.04 -7.67
CA ASP A 191 -3.89 3.46 -7.18
C ASP A 191 -2.87 3.31 -8.32
N MET A 192 -3.32 2.90 -9.51
CA MET A 192 -2.49 2.84 -10.72
C MET A 192 -1.94 4.20 -11.13
N ALA A 193 -2.80 5.21 -11.22
CA ALA A 193 -2.38 6.55 -11.60
C ALA A 193 -1.38 7.13 -10.59
N PHE A 194 -1.66 6.96 -9.30
CA PHE A 194 -0.75 7.36 -8.23
C PHE A 194 0.60 6.64 -8.33
N ALA A 195 0.58 5.32 -8.51
CA ALA A 195 1.81 4.54 -8.59
C ALA A 195 2.65 4.90 -9.82
N ALA A 196 2.01 5.02 -10.99
CA ALA A 196 2.66 5.45 -12.22
C ALA A 196 3.32 6.84 -12.03
N GLY A 197 2.58 7.80 -11.45
CA GLY A 197 3.11 9.13 -11.18
C GLY A 197 4.28 9.15 -10.19
N LYS A 198 4.19 8.39 -9.10
CA LYS A 198 5.29 8.29 -8.11
C LYS A 198 6.54 7.63 -8.67
N MET A 199 6.36 6.65 -9.55
CA MET A 199 7.49 5.96 -10.17
C MET A 199 8.08 6.76 -11.34
N GLY A 200 7.34 7.72 -11.92
CA GLY A 200 7.76 8.43 -13.13
C GLY A 200 7.46 7.66 -14.41
N CYS A 201 6.42 6.83 -14.42
CA CYS A 201 5.98 6.09 -15.60
C CYS A 201 5.17 7.00 -16.52
N CYS A 202 5.51 7.02 -17.81
CA CYS A 202 4.76 7.75 -18.82
C CYS A 202 3.85 6.80 -19.58
N PHE A 203 2.54 7.03 -19.51
CA PHE A 203 1.57 6.32 -20.34
C PHE A 203 1.49 7.02 -21.70
N ASN A 204 1.36 6.23 -22.77
CA ASN A 204 1.07 6.79 -24.09
C ASN A 204 -0.37 7.32 -24.15
N GLY A 205 -0.70 8.09 -25.20
CA GLY A 205 -2.04 8.69 -25.34
C GLY A 205 -3.18 7.66 -25.33
N ALA A 206 -2.99 6.50 -25.96
CA ALA A 206 -4.02 5.45 -26.02
C ALA A 206 -4.29 4.83 -24.63
N ASP A 207 -3.25 4.63 -23.82
CA ASP A 207 -3.39 4.11 -22.46
C ASP A 207 -4.02 5.15 -21.53
N VAL A 208 -3.71 6.44 -21.71
CA VAL A 208 -4.39 7.53 -21.01
C VAL A 208 -5.87 7.58 -21.39
N GLU A 209 -6.21 7.56 -22.67
CA GLU A 209 -7.60 7.54 -23.13
C GLU A 209 -8.37 6.34 -22.57
N ARG A 210 -7.75 5.15 -22.56
CA ARG A 210 -8.34 3.94 -21.97
C ARG A 210 -8.58 4.10 -20.47
N LEU A 211 -7.62 4.65 -19.74
CA LEU A 211 -7.75 4.93 -18.31
C LEU A 211 -8.90 5.92 -18.04
N LEU A 212 -8.96 7.03 -18.77
CA LEU A 212 -9.98 8.08 -18.61
C LEU A 212 -11.37 7.57 -18.96
N SER A 213 -11.54 6.91 -20.12
CA SER A 213 -12.81 6.30 -20.53
C SER A 213 -13.32 5.32 -19.49
N CYS A 214 -12.44 4.44 -19.00
CA CYS A 214 -12.80 3.46 -18.01
C CYS A 214 -13.13 4.07 -16.64
N ALA A 215 -12.42 5.12 -16.25
CA ALA A 215 -12.74 5.86 -15.04
C ALA A 215 -14.12 6.53 -15.14
N ALA A 216 -14.45 7.13 -16.29
CA ALA A 216 -15.73 7.79 -16.55
C ALA A 216 -16.91 6.82 -16.35
N ASP A 217 -16.83 5.61 -16.93
CA ASP A 217 -17.83 4.55 -16.76
C ASP A 217 -18.07 4.19 -15.27
N LYS A 218 -17.05 4.38 -14.42
CA LYS A 218 -17.09 4.04 -13.00
C LYS A 218 -17.40 5.24 -12.10
N LEU A 219 -17.43 6.48 -12.60
CA LEU A 219 -17.76 7.67 -11.80
C LEU A 219 -19.18 7.58 -11.22
N GLY A 220 -20.16 7.12 -12.01
CA GLY A 220 -21.58 7.11 -11.60
C GLY A 220 -21.87 6.33 -10.29
N GLN A 221 -21.05 5.33 -9.97
CA GLN A 221 -21.18 4.51 -8.75
C GLN A 221 -20.20 4.90 -7.63
N ASN A 222 -19.26 5.81 -7.87
CA ASN A 222 -18.17 6.13 -6.95
C ASN A 222 -18.13 7.63 -6.63
N ARG A 223 -18.07 7.99 -5.34
CA ARG A 223 -18.09 9.39 -4.88
C ARG A 223 -17.08 9.59 -3.75
N GLY A 224 -16.55 10.81 -3.60
CA GLY A 224 -15.69 11.19 -2.49
C GLY A 224 -14.20 10.87 -2.73
N PRO A 225 -13.48 10.27 -1.74
CA PRO A 225 -12.01 10.17 -1.74
C PRO A 225 -11.40 9.52 -2.99
N GLN A 226 -12.10 8.59 -3.64
CA GLN A 226 -11.57 7.85 -4.79
C GLN A 226 -11.44 8.73 -6.04
N VAL A 227 -12.36 9.68 -6.25
CA VAL A 227 -12.28 10.63 -7.38
C VAL A 227 -11.10 11.58 -7.17
N HIS A 228 -10.88 12.03 -5.92
CA HIS A 228 -9.76 12.90 -5.59
C HIS A 228 -8.42 12.17 -5.74
N ALA A 229 -8.34 10.93 -5.26
CA ALA A 229 -7.15 10.09 -5.42
C ALA A 229 -6.82 9.86 -6.90
N LEU A 230 -7.84 9.65 -7.74
CA LEU A 230 -7.65 9.52 -9.18
C LEU A 230 -7.11 10.81 -9.81
N LEU A 231 -7.79 11.95 -9.61
CA LEU A 231 -7.35 13.23 -10.18
C LEU A 231 -5.93 13.61 -9.72
N HIS A 232 -5.63 13.39 -8.43
CA HIS A 232 -4.30 13.61 -7.89
C HIS A 232 -3.27 12.67 -8.54
N GLY A 233 -3.59 11.38 -8.69
CA GLY A 233 -2.74 10.41 -9.38
C GLY A 233 -2.46 10.81 -10.83
N LEU A 234 -3.49 11.22 -11.57
CA LEU A 234 -3.34 11.72 -12.93
C LEU A 234 -2.44 12.97 -12.99
N GLY A 235 -2.58 13.89 -12.04
CA GLY A 235 -1.70 15.05 -11.91
C GLY A 235 -0.24 14.67 -11.64
N LEU A 236 0.00 13.66 -10.80
CA LEU A 236 1.34 13.10 -10.52
C LEU A 236 1.95 12.39 -11.74
N MET A 237 1.14 11.76 -12.57
CA MET A 237 1.59 11.20 -13.87
C MET A 237 2.03 12.28 -14.86
N GLY A 238 1.84 13.56 -14.53
CA GLY A 238 2.13 14.68 -15.41
C GLY A 238 1.04 14.93 -16.44
N LEU A 239 -0.17 14.38 -16.25
CA LEU A 239 -1.28 14.66 -17.15
C LEU A 239 -1.63 16.15 -17.06
N ARG A 240 -1.62 16.83 -18.21
CA ARG A 240 -2.06 18.22 -18.35
C ARG A 240 -3.28 18.26 -19.24
N ALA A 241 -4.43 18.57 -18.67
CA ALA A 241 -5.69 18.62 -19.40
C ALA A 241 -5.66 19.68 -20.53
N SER A 242 -4.94 20.79 -20.35
CA SER A 242 -4.71 21.79 -21.40
C SER A 242 -3.94 21.27 -22.62
N GLU A 243 -3.13 20.21 -22.45
CA GLU A 243 -2.24 19.67 -23.50
C GLU A 243 -2.82 18.41 -24.15
N GLN A 244 -3.67 17.68 -23.44
CA GLN A 244 -4.25 16.40 -23.87
C GLN A 244 -5.62 16.52 -24.57
N GLY A 245 -6.12 17.74 -24.76
CA GLY A 245 -7.32 18.00 -25.55
C GLY A 245 -8.65 17.96 -24.77
N PRO A 246 -9.79 18.05 -25.48
CA PRO A 246 -11.10 18.27 -24.86
C PRO A 246 -11.56 17.12 -23.98
N VAL A 247 -11.29 15.86 -24.36
CA VAL A 247 -11.69 14.66 -23.61
C VAL A 247 -11.17 14.67 -22.16
N THR A 248 -9.94 15.12 -21.96
CA THR A 248 -9.37 15.20 -20.61
C THR A 248 -10.04 16.30 -19.78
N ASN A 249 -10.36 17.46 -20.39
CA ASN A 249 -11.08 18.53 -19.69
C ASN A 249 -12.53 18.15 -19.38
N GLU A 250 -13.20 17.44 -20.29
CA GLU A 250 -14.54 16.90 -20.08
C GLU A 250 -14.54 15.90 -18.92
N PHE A 251 -13.59 14.97 -18.89
CA PHE A 251 -13.47 14.02 -17.78
C PHE A 251 -13.23 14.70 -16.44
N VAL A 252 -12.32 15.69 -16.38
CA VAL A 252 -12.08 16.45 -15.14
C VAL A 252 -13.33 17.23 -14.73
N SER A 253 -14.04 17.79 -15.70
CA SER A 253 -15.31 18.50 -15.50
C SER A 253 -16.39 17.59 -14.90
N GLU A 254 -16.56 16.38 -15.44
CA GLU A 254 -17.46 15.35 -14.89
C GLU A 254 -17.06 14.93 -13.47
N CYS A 255 -15.76 14.77 -13.20
CA CYS A 255 -15.27 14.48 -11.87
C CYS A 255 -15.66 15.60 -10.90
N VAL A 256 -15.45 16.87 -11.25
CA VAL A 256 -15.80 18.02 -10.40
C VAL A 256 -17.31 18.07 -10.13
N ASP A 257 -18.14 17.92 -11.17
CA ASP A 257 -19.60 17.94 -11.03
C ASP A 257 -20.10 16.81 -10.11
N SER A 258 -19.49 15.63 -10.20
CA SER A 258 -19.82 14.50 -9.33
C SER A 258 -19.52 14.77 -7.85
N GLN A 259 -18.58 15.68 -7.54
CA GLN A 259 -18.22 16.02 -6.17
C GLN A 259 -19.03 17.21 -5.63
N LEU A 260 -19.31 18.21 -6.45
CA LEU A 260 -20.11 19.40 -6.08
C LEU A 260 -21.59 19.08 -5.79
N THR A 261 -22.09 17.95 -6.25
CA THR A 261 -23.46 17.49 -5.94
C THR A 261 -23.59 16.83 -4.56
N THR A 262 -22.50 16.73 -3.80
CA THR A 262 -22.47 16.05 -2.50
C THR A 262 -21.94 16.96 -1.41
N GLN A 263 -22.47 16.83 -0.19
CA GLN A 263 -21.93 17.52 0.98
C GLN A 263 -20.54 16.93 1.29
N GLN A 264 -19.48 17.62 0.87
CA GLN A 264 -18.09 17.20 1.02
C GLN A 264 -17.51 17.69 2.36
N GLN A 265 -16.57 16.92 2.90
CA GLN A 265 -15.71 17.41 3.99
C GLN A 265 -14.75 18.48 3.43
N PRO A 266 -14.46 19.58 4.15
CA PRO A 266 -13.59 20.66 3.67
C PRO A 266 -12.22 20.18 3.16
N GLN A 267 -11.61 19.22 3.87
CA GLN A 267 -10.35 18.57 3.48
C GLN A 267 -10.41 17.91 2.08
N HIS A 268 -11.57 17.36 1.71
CA HIS A 268 -11.75 16.72 0.42
C HIS A 268 -11.86 17.77 -0.68
N MET A 269 -12.59 18.86 -0.45
CA MET A 269 -12.67 19.95 -1.41
C MET A 269 -11.30 20.62 -1.66
N ALA A 270 -10.47 20.76 -0.61
CA ALA A 270 -9.13 21.34 -0.76
C ALA A 270 -8.24 20.45 -1.65
N ARG A 271 -8.32 19.12 -1.46
CA ARG A 271 -7.63 18.14 -2.31
C ARG A 271 -8.14 18.17 -3.75
N LEU A 272 -9.44 18.38 -3.95
CA LEU A 272 -10.03 18.49 -5.28
C LEU A 272 -9.50 19.72 -6.02
N VAL A 273 -9.51 20.91 -5.39
CA VAL A 273 -8.94 22.14 -5.96
C VAL A 273 -7.47 21.96 -6.31
N SER A 274 -6.68 21.37 -5.40
CA SER A 274 -5.26 21.10 -5.63
C SER A 274 -5.05 20.16 -6.82
N ALA A 275 -5.82 19.08 -6.91
CA ALA A 275 -5.73 18.12 -8.01
C ALA A 275 -6.11 18.74 -9.37
N VAL A 276 -7.16 19.54 -9.42
CA VAL A 276 -7.57 20.30 -10.62
C VAL A 276 -6.47 21.26 -11.06
N GLY A 277 -5.86 21.98 -10.11
CA GLY A 277 -4.75 22.88 -10.39
C GLY A 277 -3.52 22.14 -10.93
N ALA A 278 -3.16 21.00 -10.33
CA ALA A 278 -2.09 20.14 -10.81
C ALA A 278 -2.34 19.64 -12.24
N LEU A 279 -3.58 19.33 -12.58
CA LEU A 279 -3.97 18.91 -13.93
C LEU A 279 -3.97 20.05 -14.95
N ARG A 280 -3.83 21.31 -14.53
CA ARG A 280 -4.00 22.50 -15.40
C ARG A 280 -5.31 22.43 -16.21
N ALA A 281 -6.38 21.98 -15.56
CA ALA A 281 -7.68 21.85 -16.21
C ALA A 281 -8.34 23.21 -16.41
N ALA A 282 -8.88 23.42 -17.61
CA ALA A 282 -9.70 24.58 -17.91
C ALA A 282 -11.12 24.31 -17.39
N LEU A 283 -11.40 24.77 -16.17
CA LEU A 283 -12.75 24.73 -15.63
C LEU A 283 -13.49 26.05 -15.90
N PRO A 284 -14.80 25.99 -16.19
CA PRO A 284 -15.68 27.16 -16.15
C PRO A 284 -15.58 27.91 -14.81
N GLU A 285 -15.61 29.24 -14.87
CA GLU A 285 -15.46 30.12 -13.70
C GLU A 285 -16.51 29.84 -12.63
N ASP A 286 -17.75 29.52 -13.02
CA ASP A 286 -18.84 29.23 -12.10
C ASP A 286 -18.59 27.97 -11.25
N ARG A 287 -17.87 26.98 -11.78
CA ARG A 287 -17.49 25.77 -11.04
C ARG A 287 -16.36 26.07 -10.05
N LEU A 288 -15.36 26.82 -10.48
CA LEU A 288 -14.27 27.24 -9.62
C LEU A 288 -14.80 28.08 -8.45
N GLN A 289 -15.70 29.02 -8.75
CA GLN A 289 -16.34 29.84 -7.74
C GLN A 289 -17.10 28.99 -6.72
N ARG A 290 -17.92 28.02 -7.14
CA ARG A 290 -18.62 27.09 -6.23
C ARG A 290 -17.66 26.28 -5.37
N MET A 291 -16.57 25.76 -5.94
CA MET A 291 -15.55 25.02 -5.18
C MET A 291 -14.91 25.89 -4.08
N LEU A 292 -14.62 27.16 -4.39
CA LEU A 292 -14.05 28.12 -3.44
C LEU A 292 -15.07 28.56 -2.38
N GLU A 293 -16.33 28.74 -2.76
CA GLU A 293 -17.42 29.03 -1.83
C GLU A 293 -17.65 27.89 -0.85
N GLU A 294 -17.65 26.63 -1.32
CA GLU A 294 -17.74 25.45 -0.45
C GLU A 294 -16.54 25.34 0.50
N LEU A 295 -15.33 25.64 0.03
CA LEU A 295 -14.14 25.70 0.89
C LEU A 295 -14.24 26.80 1.95
N SER A 296 -14.69 27.98 1.55
CA SER A 296 -14.86 29.12 2.45
C SER A 296 -15.94 28.85 3.50
N ALA A 297 -17.07 28.27 3.11
CA ALA A 297 -18.20 27.98 3.98
C ALA A 297 -17.87 26.92 5.04
N ASN A 298 -16.99 25.97 4.70
CA ASN A 298 -16.56 24.90 5.60
C ASN A 298 -15.25 25.22 6.37
N GLY A 299 -14.76 26.46 6.25
CA GLY A 299 -13.64 27.00 7.04
C GLY A 299 -12.27 26.53 6.60
N LEU A 300 -11.54 27.37 5.86
CA LEU A 300 -10.08 27.25 5.66
C LEU A 300 -9.31 27.15 6.99
N ALA A 301 -9.85 27.77 8.06
CA ALA A 301 -9.30 27.73 9.41
C ALA A 301 -9.47 26.38 10.15
N SER A 302 -10.23 25.43 9.57
CA SER A 302 -10.41 24.07 10.10
C SER A 302 -9.55 23.03 9.39
N LEU A 303 -8.76 23.45 8.38
CA LEU A 303 -7.73 22.61 7.80
C LEU A 303 -6.66 22.43 8.90
N PRO A 304 -6.32 21.20 9.31
CA PRO A 304 -5.18 21.00 10.19
C PRO A 304 -3.98 21.69 9.53
N GLU A 305 -3.19 22.41 10.33
CA GLU A 305 -1.99 23.08 9.85
C GLU A 305 -1.19 22.07 9.03
N TRP A 306 -0.94 22.39 7.76
CA TRP A 306 -0.24 21.54 6.79
C TRP A 306 1.23 21.25 7.18
N GLN A 307 1.63 21.56 8.43
CA GLN A 307 2.97 21.43 8.97
C GLN A 307 3.09 20.41 10.12
N GLU A 308 2.00 19.97 10.76
CA GLU A 308 2.15 19.14 11.98
C GLU A 308 2.52 17.67 11.73
N GLU A 309 2.12 17.04 10.62
CA GLU A 309 2.57 15.67 10.31
C GLU A 309 4.04 15.61 9.88
N GLY A 310 4.59 16.71 9.36
CA GLY A 310 6.00 16.84 9.00
C GLY A 310 6.88 17.23 10.18
N GLN A 311 6.40 18.15 11.03
CA GLN A 311 7.12 18.61 12.23
C GLN A 311 7.08 17.59 13.36
N GLN A 312 5.98 16.87 13.61
CA GLN A 312 5.98 15.78 14.61
C GLN A 312 6.92 14.64 14.20
N GLN A 313 7.03 14.31 12.91
CA GLN A 313 8.00 13.30 12.45
C GLN A 313 9.45 13.81 12.50
N GLN A 314 9.68 15.12 12.37
CA GLN A 314 11.00 15.72 12.49
C GLN A 314 11.43 15.88 13.95
N GLU A 315 10.52 16.26 14.84
CA GLU A 315 10.74 16.36 16.28
C GLU A 315 10.91 14.96 16.89
N GLU A 316 10.08 13.97 16.53
CA GLU A 316 10.29 12.58 16.96
C GLU A 316 11.60 11.98 16.42
N ALA A 317 12.03 12.35 15.20
CA ALA A 317 13.32 11.92 14.65
C ALA A 317 14.51 12.63 15.32
N GLN A 318 14.37 13.90 15.71
CA GLN A 318 15.40 14.64 16.44
C GLN A 318 15.53 14.16 17.90
N GLU A 319 14.42 13.88 18.57
CA GLU A 319 14.43 13.32 19.92
C GLU A 319 14.99 11.89 19.95
N GLN A 320 14.70 11.06 18.94
CA GLN A 320 15.30 9.72 18.81
C GLN A 320 16.80 9.77 18.51
N HIS A 321 17.27 10.78 17.77
CA HIS A 321 18.69 10.94 17.47
C HIS A 321 19.48 11.44 18.68
N GLN A 322 18.92 12.36 19.47
CA GLN A 322 19.53 12.80 20.74
C GLN A 322 19.60 11.69 21.79
N GLN A 323 18.56 10.86 21.90
CA GLN A 323 18.58 9.71 22.82
C GLN A 323 19.61 8.65 22.42
N GLN A 324 19.85 8.44 21.11
CA GLN A 324 20.92 7.55 20.64
C GLN A 324 22.33 8.10 20.92
N GLU A 325 22.55 9.40 20.76
CA GLU A 325 23.86 10.01 21.05
C GLU A 325 24.19 9.99 22.55
N GLU A 326 23.20 10.17 23.44
CA GLU A 326 23.39 10.07 24.88
C GLU A 326 23.65 8.62 25.34
N GLU A 327 22.99 7.62 24.74
CA GLU A 327 23.26 6.20 25.04
C GLU A 327 24.66 5.76 24.57
N GLU A 328 25.12 6.23 23.40
CA GLU A 328 26.47 5.94 22.90
C GLU A 328 27.57 6.63 23.73
N ALA A 329 27.35 7.87 24.17
CA ALA A 329 28.28 8.58 25.06
C ALA A 329 28.41 7.91 26.43
N THR A 330 27.34 7.29 26.93
CA THR A 330 27.33 6.60 28.22
C THR A 330 28.01 5.22 28.13
N GLN A 331 27.95 4.55 26.97
CA GLN A 331 28.65 3.28 26.74
C GLN A 331 30.16 3.43 26.49
N GLN A 332 30.64 4.60 26.04
CA GLN A 332 32.07 4.86 25.87
C GLN A 332 32.80 5.27 27.16
N GLN A 333 32.07 5.49 28.26
CA GLN A 333 32.63 5.84 29.58
C GLN A 333 32.61 4.67 30.59
N GLN A 334 32.22 3.47 30.17
CA GLN A 334 32.33 2.21 30.92
C GLN A 334 33.41 1.30 30.33
#